data_AF-A0AAU0HRB0-F1
#
_entry.id   AF-A0AAU0HRB0-F1
#
_cell.length_a   1.000
_cell.length_b   1.000
_cell.length_c   1.000
_cell.angle_alpha   90.00
_cell.angle_beta   90.00
_cell.angle_gamma   90.00
#
_symmetry.space_group_name_H-M   'P 1'
#
loop_
_entity.id
_entity.type
_entity.pdbx_description
1 polymer ?
#
loop_
_entity_poly.entity_id
_entity_poly.type
_entity_poly.pdbx_seq_one_letter_code
_entity_poly.pdbx_strand_id
1 'polypeptide(L)'
;MCRRTFGLSDRTLGVLNALLTFHPRNELDPAESLVVFPSNATLSARVHGMPESTLRRHLGHLVRAGFLIRRDSPNGKRYARRARDGDQGRAFGFDLTPLLQRAGEIAEAAEMVEAEAEELRRQREDLAVDLREASDLSADESESVFTEIRKALRRVLSKEAVAEMRARLAVVLDALRSRLAAAKRSEVSGNDTQNERHHQRSKPYYPDESTAPPNEPTLEHVREVCPDIESFCPGGTKDWSSLFASVEMLGRMIGIGPKLWSQAVDAMGPRAAAATLAALVQRTSEIRNPSAYLTVLVRKARHGAFSSKVMLGSLSAAQS
;
A
#
# COMPACT_ATOMS: atom_id res chain seq x y z
N MET A 1 -7.88 5.57 7.08
CA MET A 1 -9.36 5.63 7.16
C MET A 1 -9.81 6.29 8.46
N CYS A 2 -10.63 7.32 8.36
CA CYS A 2 -11.13 8.19 9.44
C CYS A 2 -12.15 7.54 10.37
N ARG A 3 -12.39 6.24 10.22
CA ARG A 3 -13.35 5.47 11.01
C ARG A 3 -13.18 5.66 12.52
N ARG A 4 -11.93 5.77 12.99
CA ARG A 4 -11.61 5.99 14.41
C ARG A 4 -12.05 7.37 14.88
N THR A 5 -11.87 8.40 14.06
CA THR A 5 -12.31 9.78 14.31
C THR A 5 -13.81 9.84 14.57
N PHE A 6 -14.59 9.05 13.83
CA PHE A 6 -16.05 9.00 13.96
C PHE A 6 -16.57 7.86 14.86
N GLY A 7 -15.67 7.12 15.53
CA GLY A 7 -16.04 6.00 16.39
C GLY A 7 -16.68 4.81 15.67
N LEU A 8 -16.58 4.72 14.35
CA LEU A 8 -17.22 3.68 13.54
C LEU A 8 -16.31 2.44 13.38
N SER A 9 -16.92 1.26 13.44
CA SER A 9 -16.23 -0.01 13.12
C SER A 9 -16.38 -0.38 11.64
N ASP A 10 -15.50 -1.25 11.12
CA ASP A 10 -15.55 -1.68 9.71
C ASP A 10 -16.88 -2.33 9.35
N ARG A 11 -17.44 -3.13 10.27
CA ARG A 11 -18.78 -3.72 10.10
C ARG A 11 -19.88 -2.65 10.05
N THR A 12 -19.73 -1.56 10.79
CA THR A 12 -20.69 -0.45 10.78
C THR A 12 -20.63 0.32 9.45
N LEU A 13 -19.42 0.56 8.94
CA LEU A 13 -19.22 1.15 7.61
C LEU A 13 -19.71 0.24 6.48
N GLY A 14 -19.55 -1.08 6.60
CA GLY A 14 -20.10 -2.04 5.64
C GLY A 14 -21.64 -1.96 5.55
N VAL A 15 -22.31 -1.76 6.69
CA VAL A 15 -23.77 -1.53 6.72
C VAL A 15 -24.14 -0.19 6.07
N LEU A 16 -23.37 0.88 6.32
CA LEU A 16 -23.58 2.18 5.68
C LEU A 16 -23.41 2.09 4.15
N ASN A 17 -22.36 1.43 3.68
CA ASN A 17 -22.12 1.20 2.26
C ASN A 17 -23.27 0.40 1.63
N ALA A 18 -23.71 -0.67 2.29
CA ALA A 18 -24.86 -1.43 1.83
C ALA A 18 -26.15 -0.59 1.80
N LEU A 19 -26.35 0.39 2.69
CA LEU A 19 -27.48 1.32 2.60
C LEU A 19 -27.39 2.24 1.39
N LEU A 20 -26.21 2.78 1.09
CA LEU A 20 -25.97 3.68 -0.05
C LEU A 20 -26.30 3.00 -1.38
N THR A 21 -26.04 1.70 -1.51
CA THR A 21 -26.38 0.92 -2.72
C THR A 21 -27.88 0.73 -2.97
N PHE A 22 -28.77 1.19 -2.08
CA PHE A 22 -30.22 1.27 -2.31
C PHE A 22 -30.66 2.66 -2.79
N HIS A 23 -29.76 3.63 -2.88
CA HIS A 23 -29.99 4.88 -3.56
C HIS A 23 -29.83 4.65 -5.09
N PRO A 24 -30.74 5.15 -5.94
CA PRO A 24 -30.74 4.85 -7.37
C PRO A 24 -29.59 5.49 -8.15
N ARG A 25 -28.98 6.55 -7.59
CA ARG A 25 -27.87 7.30 -8.20
C ARG A 25 -26.63 7.24 -7.32
N ASN A 26 -25.45 7.33 -7.94
CA ASN A 26 -24.16 7.42 -7.24
C ASN A 26 -23.93 8.78 -6.57
N GLU A 27 -24.74 9.78 -6.90
CA GLU A 27 -24.70 11.11 -6.30
C GLU A 27 -25.94 11.32 -5.43
N LEU A 28 -25.74 11.90 -4.25
CA LEU A 28 -26.81 12.30 -3.34
C LEU A 28 -27.19 13.75 -3.66
N ASP A 29 -28.35 13.95 -4.27
CA ASP A 29 -28.86 15.28 -4.61
C ASP A 29 -29.77 15.80 -3.47
N PRO A 30 -29.52 16.98 -2.87
CA PRO A 30 -30.41 17.56 -1.87
C PRO A 30 -31.82 17.89 -2.38
N ALA A 31 -32.03 17.98 -3.70
CA ALA A 31 -33.34 18.16 -4.31
C ALA A 31 -34.16 16.85 -4.40
N GLU A 32 -33.53 15.69 -4.21
CA GLU A 32 -34.18 14.39 -4.24
C GLU A 32 -34.50 13.85 -2.83
N SER A 33 -35.43 12.88 -2.75
CA SER A 33 -35.71 12.20 -1.49
C SER A 33 -34.57 11.24 -1.13
N LEU A 34 -33.69 11.66 -0.21
CA LEU A 34 -32.56 10.87 0.31
C LEU A 34 -32.95 9.79 1.33
N VAL A 35 -34.20 9.32 1.29
CA VAL A 35 -34.73 8.32 2.22
C VAL A 35 -34.73 6.94 1.54
N VAL A 36 -33.92 6.02 2.08
CA VAL A 36 -33.86 4.61 1.64
C VAL A 36 -34.64 3.71 2.59
N PHE A 37 -35.31 2.69 2.04
CA PHE A 37 -36.20 1.81 2.80
C PHE A 37 -35.97 0.31 2.54
N PRO A 38 -34.73 -0.20 2.63
CA PRO A 38 -34.50 -1.63 2.47
C PRO A 38 -35.10 -2.43 3.64
N SER A 39 -35.60 -3.63 3.33
CA SER A 39 -35.96 -4.61 4.34
C SER A 39 -34.69 -5.09 5.06
N ASN A 40 -34.81 -5.49 6.33
CA ASN A 40 -33.65 -6.02 7.06
C ASN A 40 -33.11 -7.30 6.42
N ALA A 41 -33.96 -8.12 5.78
CA ALA A 41 -33.53 -9.32 5.05
C ALA A 41 -32.69 -8.95 3.83
N THR A 42 -33.11 -7.96 3.04
CA THR A 42 -32.37 -7.49 1.86
C THR A 42 -31.05 -6.84 2.26
N LEU A 43 -31.05 -6.04 3.32
CA LEU A 43 -29.84 -5.40 3.83
C LEU A 43 -28.87 -6.43 4.44
N SER A 44 -29.39 -7.43 5.15
CA SER A 44 -28.61 -8.55 5.69
C SER A 44 -27.91 -9.34 4.58
N ALA A 45 -28.62 -9.67 3.50
CA ALA A 45 -28.05 -10.38 2.35
C ALA A 45 -26.87 -9.60 1.72
N ARG A 46 -26.98 -8.26 1.66
CA ARG A 46 -25.94 -7.39 1.10
C ARG A 46 -24.71 -7.22 1.99
N VAL A 47 -24.87 -7.44 3.30
CA VAL A 47 -23.79 -7.42 4.29
C VAL A 47 -23.42 -8.86 4.68
N HIS A 48 -23.19 -9.72 3.68
CA HIS A 48 -22.73 -11.11 3.84
C HIS A 48 -23.55 -11.96 4.84
N GLY A 49 -24.88 -11.79 4.86
CA GLY A 49 -25.75 -12.56 5.74
C GLY A 49 -25.68 -12.16 7.22
N MET A 50 -25.31 -10.91 7.51
CA MET A 50 -25.25 -10.37 8.88
C MET A 50 -26.56 -10.64 9.65
N PRO A 51 -26.50 -11.24 10.86
CA PRO A 51 -27.69 -11.48 11.67
C PRO A 51 -28.48 -10.20 11.94
N GLU A 52 -29.81 -10.28 11.96
CA GLU A 52 -30.67 -9.11 12.07
C GLU A 52 -30.45 -8.32 13.37
N SER A 53 -30.18 -9.01 14.49
CA SER A 53 -29.83 -8.37 15.77
C SER A 53 -28.56 -7.53 15.67
N THR A 54 -27.53 -8.06 15.02
CA THR A 54 -26.26 -7.38 14.74
C THR A 54 -26.45 -6.21 13.79
N LEU A 55 -27.25 -6.39 12.73
CA LEU A 55 -27.58 -5.34 11.78
C LEU A 55 -28.29 -4.17 12.46
N ARG A 56 -29.30 -4.44 13.29
CA ARG A 56 -30.00 -3.40 14.08
C ARG A 56 -29.05 -2.67 15.03
N ARG A 57 -28.08 -3.37 15.64
CA ARG A 57 -27.06 -2.75 16.50
C ARG A 57 -26.19 -1.75 15.71
N HIS A 58 -25.72 -2.13 14.52
CA HIS A 58 -24.92 -1.26 13.65
C HIS A 58 -25.73 -0.07 13.11
N LEU A 59 -26.98 -0.29 12.70
CA LEU A 59 -27.89 0.80 12.30
C LEU A 59 -28.12 1.78 13.46
N GLY A 60 -28.37 1.28 14.67
CA GLY A 60 -28.48 2.13 15.85
C GLY A 60 -27.20 2.90 16.16
N HIS A 61 -26.04 2.32 15.87
CA HIS A 61 -24.76 3.01 16.00
C HIS A 61 -24.61 4.15 15.00
N LEU A 62 -24.93 3.92 13.73
CA LEU A 62 -24.91 4.97 12.68
C LEU A 62 -25.87 6.12 13.01
N VAL A 63 -27.05 5.82 13.56
CA VAL A 63 -28.00 6.84 14.03
C VAL A 63 -27.43 7.64 15.20
N ARG A 64 -26.87 6.97 16.22
CA ARG A 64 -26.25 7.66 17.36
C ARG A 64 -25.03 8.49 16.95
N ALA A 65 -24.26 8.03 15.98
CA ALA A 65 -23.10 8.73 15.44
C ALA A 65 -23.49 9.88 14.48
N GLY A 66 -24.78 10.09 14.22
CA GLY A 66 -25.28 11.17 13.39
C GLY A 66 -25.04 10.98 11.88
N PHE A 67 -24.83 9.75 11.43
CA PHE A 67 -24.67 9.42 10.00
C PHE A 67 -26.00 9.07 9.33
N LEU A 68 -27.03 8.73 10.11
CA LEU A 68 -28.36 8.38 9.63
C LEU A 68 -29.43 9.00 10.52
N ILE A 69 -30.54 9.41 9.93
CA ILE A 69 -31.76 9.70 10.68
C ILE A 69 -32.76 8.57 10.43
N ARG A 70 -33.40 8.09 11.50
CA ARG A 70 -34.42 7.06 11.40
C ARG A 70 -35.80 7.72 11.31
N ARG A 71 -36.49 7.53 10.19
CA ARG A 71 -37.88 7.97 9.97
C ARG A 71 -38.82 6.79 10.14
N ASP A 72 -39.24 6.52 11.38
CA ASP A 72 -40.16 5.41 11.67
C ASP A 72 -41.60 5.76 11.28
N SER A 73 -42.34 4.78 10.72
CA SER A 73 -43.77 4.93 10.51
C SER A 73 -44.55 4.61 11.80
N PRO A 74 -45.77 5.14 11.96
CA PRO A 74 -46.63 4.87 13.13
C PRO A 74 -46.88 3.37 13.41
N ASN A 75 -46.62 2.49 12.44
CA ASN A 75 -46.89 1.06 12.52
C ASN A 75 -45.62 0.19 12.52
N GLY A 76 -44.43 0.79 12.69
CA GLY A 76 -43.15 0.08 12.79
C GLY A 76 -42.64 -0.61 11.50
N LYS A 77 -43.40 -0.54 10.40
CA LYS A 77 -43.03 -1.08 9.08
C LYS A 77 -42.44 0.02 8.19
N ARG A 78 -41.40 -0.31 7.42
CA ARG A 78 -40.74 0.58 6.45
C ARG A 78 -41.43 0.45 5.10
N TYR A 79 -42.16 1.48 4.67
CA TYR A 79 -42.82 1.52 3.36
C TYR A 79 -42.83 2.95 2.83
N ALA A 80 -42.61 3.11 1.52
CA ALA A 80 -42.84 4.37 0.82
C ALA A 80 -44.31 4.43 0.39
N ARG A 81 -45.03 5.48 0.79
CA ARG A 81 -46.37 5.76 0.25
C ARG A 81 -46.21 6.74 -0.91
N ARG A 82 -46.45 6.29 -2.14
CA ARG A 82 -46.63 7.22 -3.28
C ARG A 82 -47.93 7.99 -3.02
N ALA A 83 -47.84 9.31 -2.90
CA ALA A 83 -49.02 10.15 -2.73
C ALA A 83 -49.84 10.16 -4.05
N ARG A 84 -51.16 10.04 -3.93
CA ARG A 84 -52.06 10.55 -4.96
C ARG A 84 -52.26 12.03 -4.67
N ASP A 85 -51.87 12.86 -5.63
CA ASP A 85 -52.13 14.29 -5.73
C ASP A 85 -51.54 15.18 -4.63
N GLY A 86 -50.58 16.05 -5.01
CA GLY A 86 -50.18 17.27 -4.30
C GLY A 86 -49.45 17.18 -2.96
N ASP A 87 -49.48 16.06 -2.24
CA ASP A 87 -48.80 15.94 -0.93
C ASP A 87 -47.41 15.30 -1.08
N GLN A 88 -46.39 15.87 -0.45
CA GLN A 88 -45.02 15.31 -0.47
C GLN A 88 -45.05 13.93 0.20
N GLY A 89 -44.98 12.87 -0.62
CA GLY A 89 -45.09 11.49 -0.14
C GLY A 89 -44.14 11.21 1.02
N ARG A 90 -44.69 10.92 2.20
CA ARG A 90 -43.89 10.60 3.39
C ARG A 90 -43.14 9.28 3.18
N ALA A 91 -41.81 9.36 3.06
CA ALA A 91 -40.93 8.20 3.04
C ALA A 91 -40.53 7.79 4.47
N PHE A 92 -40.81 6.53 4.83
CA PHE A 92 -40.47 5.95 6.14
C PHE A 92 -39.34 4.94 5.98
N GLY A 93 -38.15 5.26 6.50
CA GLY A 93 -36.90 4.55 6.26
C GLY A 93 -35.70 5.19 6.96
N PHE A 94 -34.53 5.09 6.34
CA PHE A 94 -33.31 5.78 6.77
C PHE A 94 -33.04 6.98 5.87
N ASP A 95 -32.91 8.13 6.48
CA ASP A 95 -32.63 9.40 5.83
C ASP A 95 -31.11 9.65 5.83
N LEU A 96 -30.55 9.79 4.62
CA LEU A 96 -29.14 9.97 4.34
C LEU A 96 -28.70 11.44 4.34
N THR A 97 -29.62 12.39 4.54
CA THR A 97 -29.33 13.84 4.59
C THR A 97 -28.13 14.20 5.50
N PRO A 98 -27.92 13.57 6.67
CA PRO A 98 -26.75 13.86 7.50
C PRO A 98 -25.41 13.61 6.81
N LEU A 99 -25.34 12.68 5.85
CA LEU A 99 -24.11 12.41 5.08
C LEU A 99 -23.73 13.59 4.20
N LEU A 100 -24.72 14.23 3.56
CA LEU A 100 -24.50 15.43 2.75
C LEU A 100 -24.12 16.62 3.62
N GLN A 101 -24.84 16.83 4.73
CA GLN A 101 -24.57 17.93 5.64
C GLN A 101 -23.18 17.85 6.27
N ARG A 102 -22.68 16.63 6.49
CA ARG A 102 -21.36 16.35 7.06
C ARG A 102 -20.30 15.98 6.03
N ALA A 103 -20.60 16.10 4.73
CA ALA A 103 -19.68 15.70 3.68
C ALA A 103 -18.35 16.44 3.77
N GLY A 104 -18.39 17.76 4.05
CA GLY A 104 -17.19 18.57 4.26
C GLY A 104 -16.35 18.09 5.44
N GLU A 105 -16.97 17.90 6.61
CA GLU A 105 -16.30 17.37 7.82
C GLU A 105 -15.64 16.00 7.56
N ILE A 106 -16.34 15.11 6.85
CA ILE A 106 -15.84 13.77 6.51
C ILE A 106 -14.67 13.86 5.52
N ALA A 107 -14.77 14.73 4.52
CA ALA A 107 -13.73 14.95 3.51
C ALA A 107 -12.48 15.56 4.14
N GLU A 108 -12.61 16.61 4.95
CA GLU A 108 -11.50 17.22 5.69
C GLU A 108 -10.79 16.20 6.59
N ALA A 109 -11.56 15.39 7.33
CA ALA A 109 -10.98 14.32 8.15
C ALA A 109 -10.24 13.29 7.28
N ALA A 110 -10.78 12.93 6.11
CA ALA A 110 -10.16 12.02 5.14
C ALA A 110 -8.83 12.56 4.63
N GLU A 111 -8.82 13.79 4.16
CA GLU A 111 -7.62 14.49 3.69
C GLU A 111 -6.57 14.57 4.79
N MET A 112 -6.95 14.89 6.04
CA MET A 112 -6.00 14.92 7.17
C MET A 112 -5.36 13.56 7.41
N VAL A 113 -6.13 12.48 7.45
CA VAL A 113 -5.61 11.13 7.69
C VAL A 113 -4.73 10.65 6.53
N GLU A 114 -5.08 11.00 5.30
CA GLU A 114 -4.27 10.70 4.12
C GLU A 114 -2.97 11.50 4.14
N ALA A 115 -3.02 12.81 4.41
CA ALA A 115 -1.86 13.67 4.53
C ALA A 115 -0.91 13.20 5.65
N GLU A 116 -1.44 12.79 6.80
CA GLU A 116 -0.64 12.20 7.89
C GLU A 116 0.04 10.88 7.46
N ALA A 117 -0.68 10.02 6.73
CA ALA A 117 -0.14 8.77 6.24
C ALA A 117 0.95 9.00 5.17
N GLU A 118 0.74 9.95 4.27
CA GLU A 118 1.72 10.37 3.27
C GLU A 118 2.96 10.99 3.89
N GLU A 119 2.80 11.83 4.91
CA GLU A 119 3.93 12.41 5.65
C GLU A 119 4.73 11.31 6.35
N LEU A 120 4.04 10.38 7.04
CA LEU A 120 4.71 9.23 7.66
C LEU A 120 5.44 8.37 6.62
N ARG A 121 4.84 8.18 5.45
CA ARG A 121 5.45 7.47 4.33
C ARG A 121 6.71 8.19 3.85
N ARG A 122 6.65 9.50 3.59
CA ARG A 122 7.80 10.32 3.19
C ARG A 122 8.93 10.24 4.20
N GLN A 123 8.62 10.36 5.49
CA GLN A 123 9.62 10.25 6.56
C GLN A 123 10.30 8.87 6.62
N ARG A 124 9.57 7.79 6.32
CA ARG A 124 10.14 6.44 6.23
C ARG A 124 11.03 6.28 5.00
N GLU A 125 10.65 6.88 3.88
CA GLU A 125 11.45 6.90 2.65
C GLU A 125 12.77 7.65 2.89
N ASP A 126 12.72 8.85 3.49
CA ASP A 126 13.90 9.64 3.88
C ASP A 126 14.81 8.84 4.82
N LEU A 127 14.25 8.23 5.87
CA LEU A 127 15.03 7.40 6.80
C LEU A 127 15.73 6.23 6.09
N ALA A 128 15.11 5.64 5.08
CA ALA A 128 15.72 4.57 4.29
C ALA A 128 16.85 5.09 3.39
N VAL A 129 16.71 6.30 2.83
CA VAL A 129 17.75 6.98 2.04
C VAL A 129 18.96 7.33 2.92
N ASP A 130 18.71 7.97 4.05
CA ASP A 130 19.75 8.35 5.03
C ASP A 130 20.51 7.10 5.50
N LEU A 131 19.79 5.98 5.71
CA LEU A 131 20.39 4.74 6.20
C LEU A 131 21.33 4.13 5.15
N ARG A 132 20.95 4.25 3.88
CA ARG A 132 21.78 3.82 2.76
C ARG A 132 23.06 4.63 2.70
N GLU A 133 22.97 5.96 2.74
CA GLU A 133 24.15 6.82 2.75
C GLU A 133 25.08 6.47 3.90
N ALA A 134 24.53 6.27 5.10
CA ALA A 134 25.32 5.91 6.28
C ALA A 134 26.01 4.55 6.13
N SER A 135 25.33 3.57 5.53
CA SER A 135 25.89 2.24 5.25
C SER A 135 27.01 2.31 4.20
N ASP A 136 26.86 3.15 3.17
CA ASP A 136 27.87 3.35 2.13
C ASP A 136 29.12 4.08 2.69
N LEU A 137 28.93 4.98 3.65
CA LEU A 137 30.00 5.73 4.32
C LEU A 137 30.71 4.94 5.43
N SER A 138 30.09 3.89 5.98
CA SER A 138 30.63 3.11 7.10
C SER A 138 30.23 1.65 7.00
N ALA A 139 31.18 0.80 6.61
CA ALA A 139 30.96 -0.64 6.50
C ALA A 139 30.90 -1.38 7.85
N ASP A 140 31.54 -0.89 8.92
CA ASP A 140 31.76 -1.72 10.14
C ASP A 140 31.36 -1.07 11.49
N GLU A 141 31.57 0.23 11.71
CA GLU A 141 31.49 0.81 13.07
C GLU A 141 30.07 1.02 13.61
N SER A 142 29.04 0.99 12.75
CA SER A 142 27.64 1.31 13.10
C SER A 142 26.63 0.25 12.67
N GLU A 143 27.10 -0.97 12.35
CA GLU A 143 26.25 -2.01 11.76
C GLU A 143 25.11 -2.49 12.69
N SER A 144 25.29 -2.39 14.02
CA SER A 144 24.23 -2.67 14.99
C SER A 144 23.07 -1.69 14.89
N VAL A 145 23.36 -0.39 14.85
CA VAL A 145 22.38 0.69 14.69
C VAL A 145 21.66 0.56 13.35
N PHE A 146 22.41 0.29 12.27
CA PHE A 146 21.83 0.09 10.95
C PHE A 146 20.91 -1.13 10.91
N THR A 147 21.30 -2.23 11.54
CA THR A 147 20.47 -3.44 11.63
C THR A 147 19.17 -3.20 12.40
N GLU A 148 19.22 -2.42 13.48
CA GLU A 148 18.02 -2.03 14.24
C GLU A 148 17.06 -1.19 13.41
N ILE A 149 17.57 -0.16 12.71
CA ILE A 149 16.75 0.69 11.84
C ILE A 149 16.15 -0.13 10.68
N ARG A 150 16.92 -1.05 10.06
CA ARG A 150 16.40 -1.98 9.04
C ARG A 150 15.32 -2.91 9.59
N LYS A 151 15.47 -3.42 10.81
CA LYS A 151 14.43 -4.23 11.49
C LYS A 151 13.17 -3.41 11.75
N ALA A 152 13.35 -2.16 12.15
CA ALA A 152 12.24 -1.27 12.42
C ALA A 152 11.49 -0.91 11.13
N LEU A 153 12.16 -0.47 10.07
CA LEU A 153 11.55 -0.14 8.78
C LEU A 153 10.69 -1.27 8.18
N ARG A 154 10.89 -2.53 8.58
CA ARG A 154 10.07 -3.71 8.20
C ARG A 154 8.73 -3.81 8.94
N ARG A 155 8.44 -2.95 9.91
CA ARG A 155 7.21 -2.99 10.74
C ARG A 155 6.34 -1.75 10.48
N VAL A 156 5.08 -1.81 10.92
CA VAL A 156 4.25 -0.61 11.07
C VAL A 156 4.87 0.22 12.19
N LEU A 157 5.42 1.39 11.85
CA LEU A 157 6.05 2.31 12.78
C LEU A 157 5.13 3.48 13.04
N SER A 158 5.11 3.95 14.28
CA SER A 158 4.50 5.24 14.60
C SER A 158 5.39 6.39 14.10
N LYS A 159 4.79 7.58 13.98
CA LYS A 159 5.50 8.81 13.58
C LYS A 159 6.65 9.13 14.52
N GLU A 160 6.45 8.92 15.81
CA GLU A 160 7.44 9.17 16.87
C GLU A 160 8.63 8.23 16.72
N ALA A 161 8.39 6.95 16.45
CA ALA A 161 9.44 5.96 16.25
C ALA A 161 10.30 6.27 15.01
N VAL A 162 9.68 6.73 13.91
CA VAL A 162 10.41 7.15 12.70
C VAL A 162 11.26 8.39 13.01
N ALA A 163 10.70 9.39 13.69
CA ALA A 163 11.42 10.61 14.05
C ALA A 163 12.63 10.32 14.97
N GLU A 164 12.47 9.43 15.96
CA GLU A 164 13.55 9.01 16.84
C GLU A 164 14.69 8.32 16.06
N MET A 165 14.35 7.43 15.13
CA MET A 165 15.35 6.75 14.31
C MET A 165 16.09 7.70 13.38
N ARG A 166 15.39 8.67 12.79
CA ARG A 166 16.02 9.71 11.97
C ARG A 166 16.99 10.56 12.79
N ALA A 167 16.61 10.96 14.00
CA ALA A 167 17.48 11.72 14.88
C ALA A 167 18.76 10.93 15.23
N ARG A 168 18.63 9.64 15.57
CA ARG A 168 19.78 8.77 15.84
C ARG A 168 20.70 8.64 14.63
N LEU A 169 20.12 8.42 13.44
CA LEU A 169 20.88 8.24 12.22
C LEU A 169 21.57 9.52 11.75
N ALA A 170 20.94 10.69 11.94
CA ALA A 170 21.53 11.98 11.62
C ALA A 170 22.83 12.23 12.39
N VAL A 171 22.90 11.85 13.68
CA VAL A 171 24.13 11.93 14.48
C VAL A 171 25.24 11.06 13.89
N VAL A 172 24.90 9.83 13.48
CA VAL A 172 25.87 8.91 12.85
C VAL A 172 26.36 9.47 11.52
N LEU A 173 25.45 9.95 10.66
CA LEU A 173 25.81 10.55 9.37
C LEU A 173 26.72 11.77 9.53
N ASP A 174 26.44 12.65 10.48
CA ASP A 174 27.24 13.84 10.72
C ASP A 174 28.67 13.49 11.17
N ALA A 175 28.81 12.49 12.06
CA ALA A 175 30.11 11.97 12.47
C ALA A 175 30.89 11.35 11.28
N LEU A 176 30.21 10.57 10.44
CA LEU A 176 30.82 9.95 9.25
C LEU A 176 31.26 11.00 8.22
N ARG A 177 30.40 11.97 7.91
CA ARG A 177 30.70 13.07 6.99
C ARG A 177 31.86 13.92 7.50
N SER A 178 31.89 14.22 8.79
CA SER A 178 33.00 14.97 9.42
C SER A 178 34.33 14.25 9.30
N ARG A 179 34.35 12.93 9.54
CA ARG A 179 35.55 12.10 9.39
C ARG A 179 36.02 12.02 7.93
N LEU A 180 35.10 11.84 6.99
CA LEU A 180 35.41 11.83 5.56
C LEU A 180 35.99 13.19 5.11
N ALA A 181 35.44 14.31 5.59
CA ALA A 181 35.95 15.64 5.32
C ALA A 181 37.34 15.88 5.92
N ALA A 182 37.63 15.31 7.10
CA ALA A 182 38.97 15.34 7.68
C ALA A 182 39.98 14.51 6.84
N ALA A 183 39.59 13.32 6.39
CA ALA A 183 40.42 12.47 5.52
C ALA A 183 40.74 13.15 4.18
N LYS A 184 39.74 13.74 3.51
CA LYS A 184 39.94 14.50 2.27
C LYS A 184 40.89 15.70 2.44
N ARG A 185 40.82 16.42 3.57
CA ARG A 185 41.78 17.50 3.87
C ARG A 185 43.21 16.99 4.04
N SER A 186 43.38 15.75 4.50
CA SER A 186 44.69 15.10 4.57
C SER A 186 45.17 14.61 3.20
N GLU A 187 44.29 14.14 2.31
CA GLU A 187 44.64 13.65 0.97
C GLU A 187 45.05 14.75 0.00
N VAL A 188 44.57 16.00 0.16
CA VAL A 188 45.03 17.16 -0.65
C VAL A 188 46.51 17.52 -0.38
N SER A 189 47.18 16.83 0.54
CA SER A 189 48.63 16.92 0.79
C SER A 189 49.47 15.83 0.08
N GLY A 190 48.90 14.98 -0.78
CA GLY A 190 49.62 13.91 -1.47
C GLY A 190 49.18 13.72 -2.93
N ASN A 191 50.16 13.57 -3.82
CA ASN A 191 50.06 13.59 -5.29
C ASN A 191 48.97 12.73 -5.95
N ASP A 192 48.31 13.37 -6.92
CA ASP A 192 47.91 12.96 -8.27
C ASP A 192 47.97 11.45 -8.63
N THR A 193 46.80 10.84 -8.87
CA THR A 193 46.61 9.85 -9.95
C THR A 193 45.12 9.65 -10.28
N GLN A 194 44.86 9.48 -11.58
CA GLN A 194 43.57 9.52 -12.27
C GLN A 194 42.68 8.27 -12.18
N ASN A 195 41.40 8.53 -12.53
CA ASN A 195 40.42 7.70 -13.25
C ASN A 195 39.39 6.89 -12.45
N GLU A 196 38.13 7.31 -12.55
CA GLU A 196 36.98 6.40 -12.57
C GLU A 196 36.09 6.68 -13.78
N ARG A 197 35.85 5.61 -14.55
CA ARG A 197 35.03 5.59 -15.77
C ARG A 197 33.55 5.52 -15.39
N HIS A 198 32.80 6.53 -15.83
CA HIS A 198 31.35 6.60 -15.72
C HIS A 198 30.68 5.56 -16.65
N HIS A 199 30.02 4.55 -16.09
CA HIS A 199 29.14 3.67 -16.85
C HIS A 199 27.69 4.20 -16.79
N GLN A 200 27.31 5.00 -17.78
CA GLN A 200 25.89 5.23 -18.10
C GLN A 200 25.35 4.00 -18.83
N ARG A 201 24.31 3.35 -18.27
CA ARG A 201 23.55 2.31 -18.98
C ARG A 201 22.15 2.82 -19.30
N SER A 202 21.78 2.65 -20.56
CA SER A 202 20.48 2.98 -21.17
C SER A 202 19.34 2.19 -20.55
N LYS A 203 18.12 2.76 -20.53
CA LYS A 203 16.89 2.09 -20.07
C LYS A 203 16.67 0.77 -20.84
N PRO A 204 16.37 -0.35 -20.16
CA PRO A 204 15.99 -1.59 -20.83
C PRO A 204 14.70 -1.39 -21.64
N TYR A 205 14.63 -1.97 -22.84
CA TYR A 205 13.43 -2.01 -23.69
C TYR A 205 12.52 -3.17 -23.25
N TYR A 206 11.23 -2.89 -23.03
CA TYR A 206 10.21 -3.89 -22.68
C TYR A 206 9.21 -3.96 -23.84
N PRO A 207 9.03 -5.12 -24.51
CA PRO A 207 7.99 -5.29 -25.52
C PRO A 207 6.60 -5.13 -24.90
N ASP A 208 5.62 -4.72 -25.70
CA ASP A 208 4.22 -4.52 -25.29
C ASP A 208 3.49 -5.84 -24.94
N GLU A 209 2.35 -5.75 -24.25
CA GLU A 209 1.63 -6.87 -23.60
C GLU A 209 1.07 -7.96 -24.54
N SER A 210 1.10 -7.79 -25.85
CA SER A 210 0.24 -8.58 -26.74
C SER A 210 0.72 -9.99 -27.13
N THR A 211 1.93 -10.43 -26.80
CA THR A 211 2.40 -11.80 -27.09
C THR A 211 3.50 -12.26 -26.12
N ALA A 212 3.19 -12.40 -24.83
CA ALA A 212 4.11 -13.07 -23.91
C ALA A 212 4.25 -14.56 -24.30
N PRO A 213 5.46 -15.11 -24.49
CA PRO A 213 5.64 -16.54 -24.69
C PRO A 213 5.09 -17.33 -23.50
N PRO A 214 4.62 -18.58 -23.68
CA PRO A 214 3.81 -19.32 -22.69
C PRO A 214 4.45 -19.54 -21.29
N ASN A 215 5.74 -19.25 -21.13
CA ASN A 215 6.50 -19.40 -19.90
C ASN A 215 6.84 -18.07 -19.17
N GLU A 216 6.44 -16.91 -19.68
CA GLU A 216 6.64 -15.63 -18.99
C GLU A 216 5.46 -15.25 -18.07
N PRO A 217 5.72 -14.60 -16.92
CA PRO A 217 4.67 -14.10 -16.05
C PRO A 217 3.93 -12.92 -16.71
N THR A 218 2.62 -12.84 -16.49
CA THR A 218 1.81 -11.66 -16.88
C THR A 218 1.81 -10.63 -15.74
N LEU A 219 1.65 -9.35 -16.10
CA LEU A 219 1.65 -8.27 -15.12
C LEU A 219 0.48 -8.39 -14.14
N GLU A 220 -0.72 -8.71 -14.66
CA GLU A 220 -1.92 -8.95 -13.86
C GLU A 220 -1.69 -10.02 -12.78
N HIS A 221 -1.08 -11.15 -13.15
CA HIS A 221 -0.81 -12.22 -12.19
C HIS A 221 0.18 -11.81 -11.11
N VAL A 222 1.20 -11.01 -11.45
CA VAL A 222 2.14 -10.48 -10.44
C VAL A 222 1.41 -9.55 -9.46
N ARG A 223 0.48 -8.71 -9.94
CA ARG A 223 -0.27 -7.77 -9.09
C ARG A 223 -1.23 -8.49 -8.14
N GLU A 224 -1.90 -9.52 -8.63
CA GLU A 224 -2.80 -10.34 -7.81
C GLU A 224 -2.05 -11.05 -6.67
N VAL A 225 -0.88 -11.60 -6.98
CA VAL A 225 -0.11 -12.45 -6.05
C VAL A 225 0.80 -11.63 -5.12
N CYS A 226 1.20 -10.42 -5.54
CA CYS A 226 2.13 -9.55 -4.80
C CYS A 226 1.53 -8.16 -4.50
N PRO A 227 0.44 -8.06 -3.73
CA PRO A 227 -0.24 -6.79 -3.45
C PRO A 227 0.61 -5.78 -2.67
N ASP A 228 1.58 -6.24 -1.86
CA ASP A 228 2.39 -5.34 -1.04
C ASP A 228 3.18 -4.35 -1.88
N ILE A 229 3.53 -4.73 -3.11
CA ILE A 229 4.30 -3.89 -4.05
C ILE A 229 3.51 -2.67 -4.47
N GLU A 230 2.18 -2.77 -4.62
CA GLU A 230 1.35 -1.63 -4.98
C GLU A 230 1.45 -0.52 -3.93
N SER A 231 1.66 -0.88 -2.66
CA SER A 231 1.86 0.08 -1.58
C SER A 231 3.14 0.90 -1.74
N PHE A 232 4.08 0.49 -2.59
CA PHE A 232 5.36 1.16 -2.81
C PHE A 232 5.47 1.87 -4.17
N CYS A 233 4.46 1.77 -5.04
CA CYS A 233 4.45 2.37 -6.38
C CYS A 233 3.61 3.65 -6.44
N PRO A 234 4.21 4.85 -6.62
CA PRO A 234 3.44 6.06 -6.91
C PRO A 234 2.77 5.92 -8.29
N GLY A 235 1.43 5.84 -8.33
CA GLY A 235 0.66 5.71 -9.57
C GLY A 235 0.30 4.26 -9.98
N GLY A 236 0.65 3.26 -9.17
CA GLY A 236 0.35 1.84 -9.42
C GLY A 236 1.23 1.18 -10.49
N THR A 237 1.24 -0.14 -10.52
CA THR A 237 1.97 -0.97 -11.50
C THR A 237 1.17 -1.09 -12.80
N LYS A 238 1.13 0.01 -13.56
CA LYS A 238 0.36 0.11 -14.81
C LYS A 238 1.02 -0.63 -15.97
N ASP A 239 2.34 -0.76 -15.93
CA ASP A 239 3.16 -1.40 -16.96
C ASP A 239 4.39 -2.08 -16.33
N TRP A 240 5.12 -2.87 -17.14
CA TRP A 240 6.35 -3.53 -16.67
C TRP A 240 7.45 -2.55 -16.28
N SER A 241 7.49 -1.36 -16.87
CA SER A 241 8.48 -0.32 -16.59
C SER A 241 8.32 0.22 -15.16
N SER A 242 7.09 0.57 -14.78
CA SER A 242 6.74 1.02 -13.43
C SER A 242 6.97 -0.07 -12.39
N LEU A 243 6.60 -1.31 -12.69
CA LEU A 243 6.92 -2.45 -11.82
C LEU A 243 8.44 -2.60 -11.65
N PHE A 244 9.21 -2.58 -12.74
CA PHE A 244 10.66 -2.78 -12.71
C PHE A 244 11.36 -1.72 -11.88
N ALA A 245 11.04 -0.44 -12.07
CA ALA A 245 11.57 0.66 -11.27
C ALA A 245 11.29 0.46 -9.77
N SER A 246 10.09 -0.02 -9.45
CA SER A 246 9.63 -0.20 -8.09
C SER A 246 10.30 -1.40 -7.41
N VAL A 247 10.38 -2.54 -8.08
CA VAL A 247 11.06 -3.72 -7.53
C VAL A 247 12.58 -3.50 -7.45
N GLU A 248 13.19 -2.74 -8.35
CA GLU A 248 14.61 -2.39 -8.24
C GLU A 248 14.88 -1.55 -6.98
N MET A 249 14.01 -0.57 -6.70
CA MET A 249 14.07 0.22 -5.46
C MET A 249 13.89 -0.68 -4.22
N LEU A 250 12.86 -1.53 -4.20
CA LEU A 250 12.55 -2.41 -3.06
C LEU A 250 13.59 -3.51 -2.86
N GLY A 251 14.15 -4.04 -3.95
CA GLY A 251 15.22 -5.03 -3.92
C GLY A 251 16.43 -4.52 -3.16
N ARG A 252 16.81 -3.26 -3.40
CA ARG A 252 17.89 -2.60 -2.68
C ARG A 252 17.56 -2.47 -1.19
N MET A 253 16.31 -2.16 -0.84
CA MET A 253 15.86 -2.08 0.56
C MET A 253 15.96 -3.43 1.29
N ILE A 254 15.76 -4.55 0.59
CA ILE A 254 15.90 -5.90 1.17
C ILE A 254 17.30 -6.51 1.00
N GLY A 255 18.30 -5.69 0.64
CA GLY A 255 19.72 -6.07 0.61
C GLY A 255 20.20 -6.68 -0.72
N ILE A 256 19.46 -6.51 -1.81
CA ILE A 256 19.89 -6.94 -3.14
C ILE A 256 20.67 -5.81 -3.81
N GLY A 257 21.99 -5.99 -3.89
CA GLY A 257 22.88 -5.02 -4.52
C GLY A 257 22.76 -4.97 -6.05
N PRO A 258 23.20 -3.87 -6.69
CA PRO A 258 23.05 -3.64 -8.13
C PRO A 258 23.73 -4.72 -8.99
N LYS A 259 24.85 -5.28 -8.52
CA LYS A 259 25.54 -6.38 -9.20
C LYS A 259 24.69 -7.66 -9.25
N LEU A 260 24.05 -8.02 -8.13
CA LEU A 260 23.18 -9.20 -8.06
C LEU A 260 21.88 -8.96 -8.86
N TRP A 261 21.35 -7.74 -8.84
CA TRP A 261 20.20 -7.37 -9.66
C TRP A 261 20.48 -7.52 -11.16
N SER A 262 21.61 -6.99 -11.65
CA SER A 262 22.03 -7.19 -13.04
C SER A 262 22.15 -8.68 -13.37
N GLN A 263 22.77 -9.47 -12.49
CA GLN A 263 22.91 -10.92 -12.72
C GLN A 263 21.56 -11.64 -12.78
N ALA A 264 20.56 -11.20 -12.03
CA ALA A 264 19.20 -11.74 -12.08
C ALA A 264 18.50 -11.38 -13.39
N VAL A 265 18.58 -10.13 -13.83
CA VAL A 265 18.02 -9.69 -15.10
C VAL A 265 18.68 -10.43 -16.27
N ASP A 266 20.01 -10.57 -16.24
CA ASP A 266 20.78 -11.28 -17.27
C ASP A 266 20.44 -12.78 -17.32
N ALA A 267 20.19 -13.41 -16.16
CA ALA A 267 19.94 -14.85 -16.08
C ALA A 267 18.47 -15.25 -16.33
N MET A 268 17.52 -14.40 -15.93
CA MET A 268 16.08 -14.72 -15.95
C MET A 268 15.33 -13.98 -17.06
N GLY A 269 15.89 -12.89 -17.58
CA GLY A 269 15.17 -11.91 -18.37
C GLY A 269 14.45 -10.87 -17.47
N PRO A 270 14.18 -9.66 -18.00
CA PRO A 270 13.74 -8.52 -17.20
C PRO A 270 12.38 -8.74 -16.52
N ARG A 271 11.40 -9.32 -17.22
CA ARG A 271 10.05 -9.59 -16.68
C ARG A 271 10.09 -10.65 -15.59
N ALA A 272 10.77 -11.76 -15.82
CA ALA A 272 10.90 -12.82 -14.84
C ALA A 272 11.72 -12.37 -13.61
N ALA A 273 12.79 -11.59 -13.80
CA ALA A 273 13.55 -11.01 -12.69
C ALA A 273 12.69 -10.06 -11.85
N ALA A 274 11.91 -9.18 -12.49
CA ALA A 274 10.99 -8.29 -11.79
C ALA A 274 9.92 -9.04 -10.99
N ALA A 275 9.27 -10.04 -11.61
CA ALA A 275 8.29 -10.90 -10.94
C ALA A 275 8.90 -11.71 -9.77
N THR A 276 10.14 -12.16 -9.91
CA THR A 276 10.86 -12.89 -8.85
C THR A 276 11.14 -11.97 -7.66
N LEU A 277 11.59 -10.76 -7.95
CA LEU A 277 11.89 -9.77 -6.93
C LEU A 277 10.63 -9.27 -6.23
N ALA A 278 9.55 -9.11 -6.99
CA ALA A 278 8.22 -8.87 -6.48
C ALA A 278 7.79 -9.91 -5.43
N ALA A 279 7.88 -11.20 -5.79
CA ALA A 279 7.58 -12.30 -4.88
C ALA A 279 8.49 -12.33 -3.62
N LEU A 280 9.77 -11.99 -3.77
CA LEU A 280 10.72 -11.86 -2.67
C LEU A 280 10.34 -10.74 -1.70
N VAL A 281 9.87 -9.60 -2.21
CA VAL A 281 9.37 -8.48 -1.39
C VAL A 281 8.10 -8.89 -0.66
N GLN A 282 7.14 -9.53 -1.34
CA GLN A 282 5.90 -10.04 -0.72
C GLN A 282 6.18 -11.03 0.42
N ARG A 283 7.25 -11.83 0.31
CA ARG A 283 7.68 -12.81 1.33
C ARG A 283 8.86 -12.36 2.16
N THR A 284 9.14 -11.05 2.23
CA THR A 284 10.32 -10.54 2.94
C THR A 284 10.31 -10.87 4.43
N SER A 285 9.13 -11.09 5.02
CA SER A 285 8.95 -11.52 6.42
C SER A 285 9.38 -12.97 6.67
N GLU A 286 9.30 -13.85 5.67
CA GLU A 286 9.65 -15.27 5.77
C GLU A 286 11.11 -15.54 5.36
N ILE A 287 11.68 -14.68 4.51
CA ILE A 287 13.00 -14.88 3.92
C ILE A 287 14.06 -14.17 4.74
N ARG A 288 14.84 -14.95 5.49
CA ARG A 288 15.90 -14.45 6.39
C ARG A 288 17.02 -13.70 5.65
N ASN A 289 17.38 -14.13 4.44
CA ASN A 289 18.42 -13.50 3.62
C ASN A 289 17.99 -13.45 2.14
N PRO A 290 17.33 -12.36 1.70
CA PRO A 290 16.83 -12.22 0.33
C PRO A 290 17.94 -12.24 -0.75
N SER A 291 19.12 -11.69 -0.46
CA SER A 291 20.27 -11.69 -1.36
C SER A 291 20.80 -13.10 -1.62
N ALA A 292 20.99 -13.90 -0.56
CA ALA A 292 21.41 -15.29 -0.69
C ALA A 292 20.36 -16.13 -1.43
N TYR A 293 19.07 -15.90 -1.14
CA TYR A 293 17.98 -16.59 -1.80
C TYR A 293 17.93 -16.28 -3.30
N LEU A 294 18.00 -15.00 -3.67
CA LEU A 294 18.04 -14.57 -5.07
C LEU A 294 19.26 -15.16 -5.78
N THR A 295 20.43 -15.22 -5.14
CA THR A 295 21.64 -15.84 -5.71
C THR A 295 21.42 -17.31 -6.08
N VAL A 296 20.70 -18.07 -5.25
CA VAL A 296 20.32 -19.47 -5.56
C VAL A 296 19.37 -19.52 -6.77
N LEU A 297 18.40 -18.63 -6.85
CA LEU A 297 17.47 -18.56 -7.99
C LEU A 297 18.20 -18.19 -9.29
N VAL A 298 19.13 -17.22 -9.24
CA VAL A 298 19.99 -16.84 -10.37
C VAL A 298 20.77 -18.05 -10.87
N ARG A 299 21.35 -18.83 -9.96
CA ARG A 299 22.08 -20.06 -10.33
C ARG A 299 21.15 -21.08 -10.99
N LYS A 300 19.94 -21.29 -10.46
CA LYS A 300 18.95 -22.19 -11.08
C LYS A 300 18.52 -21.71 -12.47
N ALA A 301 18.31 -20.41 -12.65
CA ALA A 301 17.94 -19.82 -13.93
C ALA A 301 19.01 -20.02 -15.00
N ARG A 302 20.28 -19.84 -14.66
CA ARG A 302 21.40 -20.12 -15.58
C ARG A 302 21.48 -21.57 -16.05
N HIS A 303 20.92 -22.50 -15.27
CA HIS A 303 20.84 -23.93 -15.63
C HIS A 303 19.49 -24.32 -16.25
N GLY A 304 18.63 -23.36 -16.60
CA GLY A 304 17.31 -23.63 -17.17
C GLY A 304 16.30 -24.27 -16.20
N ALA A 305 16.60 -24.29 -14.90
CA ALA A 305 15.82 -24.97 -13.87
C ALA A 305 14.97 -24.00 -13.02
N PHE A 306 14.66 -22.82 -13.56
CA PHE A 306 13.87 -21.79 -12.87
C PHE A 306 12.65 -21.37 -13.69
N SER A 307 11.52 -21.19 -13.01
CA SER A 307 10.30 -20.61 -13.58
C SER A 307 9.66 -19.65 -12.57
N SER A 308 9.55 -18.38 -12.95
CA SER A 308 8.88 -17.37 -12.13
C SER A 308 7.38 -17.64 -12.00
N LYS A 309 6.74 -18.27 -13.00
CA LYS A 309 5.33 -18.68 -12.94
C LYS A 309 5.07 -19.75 -11.87
N VAL A 310 5.95 -20.77 -11.79
CA VAL A 310 5.85 -21.79 -10.74
C VAL A 310 6.06 -21.18 -9.36
N MET A 311 7.03 -20.26 -9.24
CA MET A 311 7.27 -19.49 -8.01
C MET A 311 6.01 -18.70 -7.58
N LEU A 312 5.39 -17.94 -8.47
CA LEU A 312 4.17 -17.19 -8.19
C LEU A 312 2.99 -18.12 -7.85
N GLY A 313 2.82 -19.24 -8.56
CA GLY A 313 1.79 -20.23 -8.26
C GLY A 313 1.94 -20.83 -6.86
N SER A 314 3.18 -21.16 -6.45
CA SER A 314 3.45 -21.62 -5.07
C SER A 314 3.18 -20.54 -4.01
N LEU A 315 3.28 -19.27 -4.39
CA LEU A 315 2.99 -18.14 -3.50
C LEU A 315 1.49 -17.98 -3.29
N SER A 316 0.72 -18.04 -4.37
CA SER A 316 -0.76 -18.00 -4.36
C SER A 316 -1.35 -19.15 -3.53
N ALA A 317 -0.82 -20.37 -3.67
CA ALA A 317 -1.27 -21.53 -2.91
C ALA A 317 -0.95 -21.44 -1.40
N ALA A 318 0.06 -20.67 -1.00
CA ALA A 318 0.41 -20.46 0.41
C ALA A 318 -0.41 -19.35 1.09
N GLN A 319 -1.13 -18.54 0.30
CA GLN A 319 -1.97 -17.42 0.76
C GLN A 319 -3.46 -17.77 0.86
N SER A 320 -3.87 -18.95 0.36
CA SER A 320 -5.24 -19.49 0.41
C SER A 320 -5.48 -20.31 1.67
#